data_AF-A0A7K9CPC9-F1
#
_entry.id   AF-A0A7K9CPC9-F1
#
_cell.length_a   1.000
_cell.length_b   1.000
_cell.length_c   1.000
_cell.angle_alpha   90.00
_cell.angle_beta   90.00
_cell.angle_gamma   90.00
#
_symmetry.space_group_name_H-M   'P 1'
#
loop_
_entity.id
_entity.type
_entity.pdbx_description
1 polymer ?
#
loop_
_entity_poly.entity_id
_entity_poly.type
_entity_poly.pdbx_seq_one_letter_code
_entity_poly.pdbx_strand_id
1 'polypeptide(L)'
;RPRPPAPNHQSFQALDICDYEKSFVYKHGQPPRYQHCAAFGDPHIRTFRDDFHTCRVEGSWPLLDNDYLFVQATSSPVAKGSNATATRKLTIIFKNMKECIDQKVYQAELNNLPAAFEDGSVNGGDRPGGSSLAIRERSPGRHVEIRADYIGTTIAVRQAGPQLSFSIRAAEEVARAFTEEQDLQLCVGGCPRSQRISRSQACGGRLAAEAARALCKELLPVEDVYFQSCVFDVVTSGDANFTLAAHGALEDARVFLPNAEKLHIFQ
;
A
#
# COMPACT_ATOMS: atom_id res chain seq x y z
N ARG A 1 52.00 6.45 0.30
CA ARG A 1 50.75 6.40 -0.50
C ARG A 1 49.92 7.62 -0.11
N PRO A 2 49.60 8.56 -1.01
CA PRO A 2 48.77 9.71 -0.67
C PRO A 2 47.36 9.23 -0.31
N ARG A 3 46.73 9.87 0.68
CA ARG A 3 45.33 9.60 1.04
C ARG A 3 44.43 9.99 -0.14
N PRO A 4 43.34 9.26 -0.42
CA PRO A 4 42.35 9.70 -1.39
C PRO A 4 41.80 11.07 -0.96
N PRO A 5 41.56 11.99 -1.89
CA PRO A 5 40.91 13.24 -1.57
C PRO A 5 39.52 12.96 -0.99
N ALA A 6 39.16 13.66 0.09
CA ALA A 6 37.82 13.62 0.64
C ALA A 6 36.81 14.05 -0.44
N PRO A 7 35.61 13.46 -0.49
CA PRO A 7 34.58 13.89 -1.43
C PRO A 7 34.30 15.38 -1.22
N ASN A 8 34.26 16.12 -2.32
CA ASN A 8 34.10 17.57 -2.31
C ASN A 8 32.72 17.93 -1.71
N HIS A 9 32.71 18.51 -0.51
CA HIS A 9 31.50 18.81 0.28
C HIS A 9 30.60 19.92 -0.31
N GLN A 10 30.94 20.48 -1.47
CA GLN A 10 30.25 21.63 -2.07
C GLN A 10 29.70 21.29 -3.46
N SER A 11 28.48 20.73 -3.47
CA SER A 11 27.34 21.12 -4.34
C SER A 11 26.33 19.97 -4.48
N PHE A 12 25.79 19.44 -3.38
CA PHE A 12 24.51 18.74 -3.49
C PHE A 12 23.48 19.81 -3.86
N GLN A 13 22.93 19.77 -5.08
CA GLN A 13 21.98 20.80 -5.50
C GLN A 13 20.71 20.67 -4.64
N ALA A 14 19.97 21.76 -4.45
CA ALA A 14 18.71 21.73 -3.70
C ALA A 14 17.71 20.68 -4.25
N LEU A 15 17.79 20.36 -5.55
CA LEU A 15 17.01 19.31 -6.19
C LEU A 15 17.43 17.90 -5.77
N ASP A 16 18.71 17.67 -5.48
CA ASP A 16 19.20 16.35 -5.06
C ASP A 16 18.79 16.01 -3.62
N ILE A 17 18.39 17.01 -2.81
CA ILE A 17 17.84 16.81 -1.46
C ILE A 17 16.47 16.13 -1.53
N CYS A 18 15.68 16.43 -2.57
CA CYS A 18 14.35 15.88 -2.79
C CYS A 18 14.35 14.60 -3.64
N ASP A 19 15.51 14.01 -3.81
CA ASP A 19 15.71 12.67 -4.37
C ASP A 19 16.25 11.77 -3.26
N TYR A 20 15.35 11.00 -2.65
CA TYR A 20 15.67 10.18 -1.48
C TYR A 20 16.82 9.20 -1.78
N GLU A 21 16.81 8.54 -2.94
CA GLU A 21 17.82 7.54 -3.28
C GLU A 21 19.20 8.18 -3.41
N LYS A 22 19.30 9.32 -4.12
CA LYS A 22 20.57 10.04 -4.25
C LYS A 22 21.06 10.55 -2.90
N SER A 23 20.17 11.17 -2.12
CA SER A 23 20.46 11.70 -0.78
C SER A 23 20.95 10.59 0.16
N PHE A 24 20.30 9.43 0.13
CA PHE A 24 20.65 8.27 0.94
C PHE A 24 22.00 7.68 0.54
N VAL A 25 22.25 7.47 -0.77
CA VAL A 25 23.53 6.96 -1.27
C VAL A 25 24.67 7.91 -0.93
N TYR A 26 24.46 9.23 -1.04
CA TYR A 26 25.47 10.22 -0.65
C TYR A 26 25.81 10.17 0.84
N LYS A 27 24.81 9.99 1.71
CA LYS A 27 24.99 9.94 3.17
C LYS A 27 25.56 8.62 3.67
N HIS A 28 25.14 7.50 3.09
CA HIS A 28 25.40 6.16 3.62
C HIS A 28 26.34 5.31 2.76
N GLY A 29 26.66 5.73 1.53
CA GLY A 29 27.54 5.00 0.61
C GLY A 29 26.96 3.69 0.07
N GLN A 30 25.66 3.45 0.24
CA GLN A 30 24.96 2.24 -0.19
C GLN A 30 23.50 2.56 -0.57
N PRO A 31 22.86 1.75 -1.43
CA PRO A 31 21.46 1.95 -1.77
C PRO A 31 20.53 1.69 -0.56
N PRO A 32 19.39 2.39 -0.47
CA PRO A 32 18.43 2.19 0.60
C PRO A 32 17.72 0.83 0.48
N ARG A 33 17.22 0.36 1.62
CA ARG A 33 16.34 -0.81 1.69
C ARG A 33 14.88 -0.35 1.67
N TYR A 34 14.02 -1.21 1.13
CA TYR A 34 12.60 -0.94 0.97
C TYR A 34 11.77 -2.02 1.67
N GLN A 35 10.56 -1.65 2.07
CA GLN A 35 9.55 -2.54 2.64
C GLN A 35 8.23 -2.35 1.91
N HIS A 36 7.40 -3.38 1.90
CA HIS A 36 6.11 -3.38 1.23
C HIS A 36 4.98 -3.71 2.19
N CYS A 37 3.91 -2.91 2.14
CA CYS A 37 2.64 -3.19 2.81
C CYS A 37 1.50 -3.16 1.78
N ALA A 38 0.45 -3.93 2.01
CA ALA A 38 -0.76 -3.90 1.19
C ALA A 38 -2.03 -4.12 2.03
N ALA A 39 -3.14 -3.55 1.57
CA ALA A 39 -4.50 -3.75 2.06
C ALA A 39 -5.44 -3.97 0.87
N PHE A 40 -6.08 -5.14 0.78
CA PHE A 40 -6.93 -5.52 -0.36
C PHE A 40 -7.98 -6.56 0.06
N GLY A 41 -9.06 -6.75 -0.69
CA GLY A 41 -10.07 -7.75 -0.34
C GLY A 41 -10.87 -7.39 0.93
N ASP A 42 -11.31 -8.41 1.67
CA ASP A 42 -11.82 -8.26 3.04
C ASP A 42 -10.66 -8.06 4.02
N PRO A 43 -10.37 -6.81 4.39
CA PRO A 43 -9.06 -6.24 4.16
C PRO A 43 -7.98 -7.16 4.68
N HIS A 44 -7.35 -7.83 3.71
CA HIS A 44 -6.17 -8.63 3.88
C HIS A 44 -4.98 -7.68 3.97
N ILE A 45 -4.36 -7.66 5.13
CA ILE A 45 -3.22 -6.80 5.42
C ILE A 45 -1.94 -7.62 5.31
N ARG A 46 -1.09 -7.25 4.36
CA ARG A 46 0.34 -7.59 4.37
C ARG A 46 1.09 -6.47 5.08
N THR A 47 1.71 -6.75 6.22
CA THR A 47 2.51 -5.76 6.95
C THR A 47 3.88 -5.57 6.28
N PHE A 48 4.60 -4.50 6.66
CA PHE A 48 5.99 -4.30 6.27
C PHE A 48 6.95 -5.40 6.73
N ARG A 49 6.52 -6.23 7.69
CA ARG A 49 7.28 -7.38 8.20
C ARG A 49 6.87 -8.70 7.51
N ASP A 50 6.05 -8.62 6.47
CA ASP A 50 5.51 -9.76 5.73
C ASP A 50 4.53 -10.61 6.56
N ASP A 51 3.98 -10.08 7.66
CA ASP A 51 2.87 -10.73 8.35
C ASP A 51 1.58 -10.55 7.54
N PHE A 52 0.72 -11.57 7.56
CA PHE A 52 -0.53 -11.56 6.82
C PHE A 52 -1.73 -11.74 7.75
N HIS A 53 -2.70 -10.83 7.69
CA HIS A 53 -3.91 -10.87 8.49
C HIS A 53 -5.16 -10.63 7.65
N THR A 54 -6.23 -11.37 7.90
CA THR A 54 -7.60 -11.04 7.42
C THR A 54 -8.31 -10.28 8.53
N CYS A 55 -8.92 -9.15 8.19
CA CYS A 55 -9.36 -8.19 9.17
C CYS A 55 -10.76 -7.67 8.92
N ARG A 56 -11.56 -7.55 9.99
CA ARG A 56 -12.85 -6.86 9.90
C ARG A 56 -12.66 -5.36 9.69
N VAL A 57 -11.96 -4.71 10.64
CA VAL A 57 -11.60 -3.26 10.62
C VAL A 57 -12.66 -2.36 9.98
N GLU A 58 -13.90 -2.50 10.45
CA GLU A 58 -15.03 -1.67 10.02
C GLU A 58 -14.83 -0.21 10.45
N GLY A 59 -15.24 0.73 9.60
CA GLY A 59 -15.04 2.15 9.83
C GLY A 59 -13.66 2.62 9.37
N SER A 60 -13.16 3.68 9.99
CA SER A 60 -11.92 4.33 9.61
C SER A 60 -10.72 3.82 10.43
N TRP A 61 -9.71 3.31 9.74
CA TRP A 61 -8.50 2.77 10.35
C TRP A 61 -7.23 3.33 9.69
N PRO A 62 -6.20 3.68 10.47
CA PRO A 62 -4.90 4.08 9.94
C PRO A 62 -4.14 2.86 9.37
N LEU A 63 -3.89 2.87 8.06
CA LEU A 63 -2.95 1.94 7.45
C LEU A 63 -1.51 2.32 7.82
N LEU A 64 -1.21 3.63 7.81
CA LEU A 64 0.08 4.20 8.12
C LEU A 64 -0.11 5.57 8.79
N ASP A 65 0.64 5.86 9.83
CA ASP A 65 0.75 7.17 10.44
C ASP A 65 2.17 7.36 10.98
N ASN A 66 2.98 8.08 10.21
CA ASN A 66 4.40 8.29 10.50
C ASN A 66 4.78 9.76 10.22
N ASP A 67 6.02 10.16 10.42
CA ASP A 67 6.46 11.56 10.29
C ASP A 67 6.23 12.18 8.90
N TYR A 68 6.04 11.35 7.87
CA TYR A 68 5.96 11.76 6.46
C TYR A 68 4.57 11.57 5.85
N LEU A 69 3.83 10.56 6.29
CA LEU A 69 2.61 10.07 5.65
C LEU A 69 1.55 9.74 6.68
N PHE A 70 0.31 10.06 6.32
CA PHE A 70 -0.87 9.51 6.98
C PHE A 70 -1.75 8.84 5.93
N VAL A 71 -2.10 7.58 6.13
CA VAL A 71 -2.95 6.79 5.25
C VAL A 71 -4.10 6.23 6.06
N GLN A 72 -5.32 6.58 5.70
CA GLN A 72 -6.54 6.11 6.32
C GLN A 72 -7.38 5.34 5.31
N ALA A 73 -7.82 4.15 5.70
CA ALA A 73 -8.78 3.35 4.97
C ALA A 73 -10.11 3.36 5.70
N THR A 74 -11.20 3.55 4.96
CA THR A 74 -12.55 3.38 5.50
C THR A 74 -13.22 2.19 4.86
N SER A 75 -13.59 1.22 5.68
CA SER A 75 -14.21 -0.04 5.26
C SER A 75 -15.63 -0.17 5.75
N SER A 76 -16.50 -0.80 4.96
CA SER A 76 -17.88 -1.11 5.34
C SER A 76 -18.23 -2.56 4.99
N PRO A 77 -19.18 -3.20 5.70
CA PRO A 77 -19.57 -4.58 5.45
C PRO A 77 -19.95 -4.84 3.99
N VAL A 78 -19.54 -5.97 3.44
CA VAL A 78 -19.90 -6.38 2.06
C VAL A 78 -21.40 -6.70 1.94
N ALA A 79 -22.01 -7.16 3.02
CA ALA A 79 -23.44 -7.43 3.13
C ALA A 79 -23.92 -7.16 4.56
N LYS A 80 -25.22 -6.95 4.74
CA LYS A 80 -25.82 -6.67 6.06
C LYS A 80 -25.57 -7.84 7.01
N GLY A 81 -24.91 -7.57 8.15
CA GLY A 81 -24.57 -8.58 9.16
C GLY A 81 -23.36 -9.45 8.81
N SER A 82 -22.66 -9.17 7.70
CA SER A 82 -21.40 -9.84 7.36
C SER A 82 -20.26 -9.32 8.23
N ASN A 83 -19.38 -10.22 8.66
CA ASN A 83 -18.11 -9.85 9.28
C ASN A 83 -17.07 -9.41 8.25
N ALA A 84 -17.26 -9.74 6.98
CA ALA A 84 -16.41 -9.27 5.92
C ALA A 84 -16.77 -7.83 5.53
N THR A 85 -15.75 -7.00 5.42
CA THR A 85 -15.83 -5.62 4.96
C THR A 85 -15.07 -5.45 3.65
N ALA A 86 -15.16 -4.27 3.06
CA ALA A 86 -14.38 -3.88 1.91
C ALA A 86 -14.01 -2.41 2.02
N THR A 87 -12.79 -2.06 1.64
CA THR A 87 -12.33 -0.67 1.63
C THR A 87 -13.09 0.13 0.59
N ARG A 88 -13.78 1.19 1.01
CA ARG A 88 -14.62 2.04 0.14
C ARG A 88 -14.01 3.40 -0.13
N LYS A 89 -13.15 3.86 0.77
CA LYS A 89 -12.49 5.15 0.71
C LYS A 89 -11.06 5.03 1.23
N LEU A 90 -10.15 5.70 0.53
CA LEU A 90 -8.76 5.88 0.93
C LEU A 90 -8.45 7.37 0.98
N THR A 91 -7.81 7.79 2.07
CA THR A 91 -7.29 9.14 2.23
C THR A 91 -5.80 9.03 2.53
N ILE A 92 -4.98 9.72 1.73
CA ILE A 92 -3.52 9.72 1.84
C ILE A 92 -3.08 11.17 1.98
N ILE A 93 -2.39 11.49 3.07
CA ILE A 93 -1.84 12.81 3.34
C ILE A 93 -0.33 12.71 3.26
N PHE A 94 0.25 13.43 2.30
CA PHE A 94 1.68 13.68 2.21
C PHE A 94 1.99 14.91 3.06
N LYS A 95 2.68 14.72 4.20
CA LYS A 95 2.99 15.79 5.14
C LYS A 95 4.01 16.77 4.50
N ASN A 96 3.88 18.06 4.80
CA ASN A 96 4.74 19.11 4.23
C ASN A 96 6.22 18.85 4.56
N MET A 97 7.08 18.96 3.54
CA MET A 97 8.54 18.95 3.71
C MET A 97 9.08 20.25 3.10
N LYS A 98 9.61 21.14 3.96
CA LYS A 98 9.93 22.55 3.62
C LYS A 98 10.72 22.69 2.32
N GLU A 99 11.69 21.82 2.11
CA GLU A 99 12.61 21.86 0.96
C GLU A 99 12.01 21.25 -0.31
N CYS A 100 10.97 20.41 -0.19
CA CYS A 100 10.49 19.56 -1.28
C CYS A 100 9.06 19.84 -1.71
N ILE A 101 8.07 19.66 -0.82
CA ILE A 101 6.66 19.70 -1.19
C ILE A 101 5.82 20.47 -0.17
N ASP A 102 4.73 21.08 -0.64
CA ASP A 102 3.62 21.47 0.22
C ASP A 102 2.83 20.23 0.66
N GLN A 103 2.03 20.34 1.73
CA GLN A 103 1.15 19.24 2.13
C GLN A 103 0.16 18.94 1.00
N LYS A 104 0.02 17.66 0.65
CA LYS A 104 -0.93 17.20 -0.38
C LYS A 104 -1.85 16.12 0.16
N VAL A 105 -3.11 16.19 -0.24
CA VAL A 105 -4.14 15.20 0.13
C VAL A 105 -4.62 14.51 -1.13
N TYR A 106 -4.57 13.19 -1.12
CA TYR A 106 -5.17 12.34 -2.13
C TYR A 106 -6.34 11.60 -1.53
N GLN A 107 -7.48 11.59 -2.22
CA GLN A 107 -8.67 10.87 -1.80
C GLN A 107 -9.22 10.06 -2.96
N ALA A 108 -9.48 8.79 -2.70
CA ALA A 108 -10.12 7.87 -3.62
C ALA A 108 -11.39 7.30 -2.98
N GLU A 109 -12.44 7.19 -3.76
CA GLU A 109 -13.71 6.55 -3.38
C GLU A 109 -14.14 5.59 -4.49
N LEU A 110 -15.12 4.73 -4.20
CA LEU A 110 -15.65 3.84 -5.25
C LEU A 110 -16.15 4.63 -6.46
N ASN A 111 -15.73 4.21 -7.64
CA ASN A 111 -16.01 4.81 -8.95
C ASN A 111 -15.41 6.21 -9.12
N ASN A 112 -14.55 6.65 -8.21
CA ASN A 112 -13.84 7.91 -8.30
C ASN A 112 -12.38 7.72 -7.86
N LEU A 113 -11.55 7.36 -8.83
CA LEU A 113 -10.11 7.19 -8.66
C LEU A 113 -9.36 8.30 -9.41
N PRO A 114 -9.25 9.51 -8.84
CA PRO A 114 -8.70 10.66 -9.55
C PRO A 114 -7.21 10.49 -9.82
N ALA A 115 -6.73 11.08 -10.92
CA ALA A 115 -5.32 11.19 -11.26
C ALA A 115 -4.72 12.54 -10.77
N ALA A 116 -5.27 13.09 -9.69
CA ALA A 116 -4.89 14.37 -9.10
C ALA A 116 -5.11 14.35 -7.58
N PHE A 117 -4.47 15.28 -6.89
CA PHE A 117 -4.73 15.59 -5.48
C PHE A 117 -6.06 16.34 -5.33
N GLU A 118 -6.55 16.49 -4.11
CA GLU A 118 -7.82 17.16 -3.80
C GLU A 118 -7.88 18.61 -4.28
N ASP A 119 -6.72 19.29 -4.34
CA ASP A 119 -6.58 20.65 -4.88
C ASP A 119 -6.49 20.70 -6.42
N GLY A 120 -6.64 19.56 -7.11
CA GLY A 120 -6.53 19.42 -8.56
C GLY A 120 -5.11 19.37 -9.10
N SER A 121 -4.08 19.51 -8.24
CA SER A 121 -2.69 19.41 -8.67
C SER A 121 -2.28 17.96 -8.93
N VAL A 122 -1.24 17.76 -9.73
CA VAL A 122 -0.67 16.43 -10.05
C VAL A 122 0.73 16.25 -9.48
N ASN A 123 1.22 17.23 -8.71
CA ASN A 123 2.56 17.27 -8.13
C ASN A 123 2.57 17.86 -6.70
N GLY A 124 3.75 17.94 -6.09
CA GLY A 124 3.97 18.47 -4.74
C GLY A 124 3.91 20.00 -4.57
N GLY A 125 3.48 20.76 -5.59
CA GLY A 125 3.44 22.23 -5.57
C GLY A 125 4.52 22.89 -6.41
N ASP A 126 4.67 24.21 -6.26
CA ASP A 126 5.52 25.05 -7.13
C ASP A 126 6.98 25.18 -6.65
N ARG A 127 7.31 24.55 -5.52
CA ARG A 127 8.68 24.53 -4.98
C ARG A 127 9.63 23.82 -5.94
N PRO A 128 10.95 24.10 -5.89
CA PRO A 128 11.92 23.40 -6.75
C PRO A 128 11.85 21.87 -6.65
N GLY A 129 11.58 21.33 -5.45
CA GLY A 129 11.37 19.91 -5.23
C GLY A 129 9.95 19.41 -5.50
N GLY A 130 9.01 20.24 -5.96
CA GLY A 130 7.60 19.87 -6.12
C GLY A 130 7.39 18.71 -7.10
N SER A 131 8.28 18.56 -8.08
CA SER A 131 8.27 17.44 -9.04
C SER A 131 8.65 16.09 -8.43
N SER A 132 9.20 16.06 -7.21
CA SER A 132 9.51 14.83 -6.46
C SER A 132 8.28 14.10 -5.94
N LEU A 133 7.11 14.73 -5.97
CA LEU A 133 5.82 14.08 -5.75
C LEU A 133 5.03 14.16 -7.05
N ALA A 134 4.54 13.04 -7.56
CA ALA A 134 3.77 12.99 -8.80
C ALA A 134 2.71 11.89 -8.77
N ILE A 135 1.54 12.19 -9.35
CA ILE A 135 0.47 11.20 -9.58
C ILE A 135 0.48 10.78 -11.06
N ARG A 136 0.31 9.48 -11.32
CA ARG A 136 0.21 8.91 -12.66
C ARG A 136 -0.96 7.94 -12.73
N GLU A 137 -1.84 8.14 -13.70
CA GLU A 137 -2.87 7.17 -14.04
C GLU A 137 -2.25 6.03 -14.87
N ARG A 138 -2.27 4.81 -14.34
CA ARG A 138 -1.76 3.61 -15.01
C ARG A 138 -2.84 2.88 -15.77
N SER A 139 -4.08 2.96 -15.31
CA SER A 139 -5.26 2.46 -16.02
C SER A 139 -6.44 3.37 -15.72
N PRO A 140 -7.08 3.94 -16.76
CA PRO A 140 -8.16 4.90 -16.59
C PRO A 140 -9.21 4.46 -15.57
N GLY A 141 -9.41 5.27 -14.52
CA GLY A 141 -10.38 5.04 -13.45
C GLY A 141 -10.22 3.75 -12.64
N ARG A 142 -9.10 3.02 -12.78
CA ARG A 142 -8.89 1.72 -12.14
C ARG A 142 -7.57 1.56 -11.41
N HIS A 143 -6.52 2.26 -11.82
CA HIS A 143 -5.21 2.16 -11.20
C HIS A 143 -4.46 3.49 -11.29
N VAL A 144 -4.15 4.04 -10.12
CA VAL A 144 -3.35 5.25 -9.94
C VAL A 144 -2.09 4.90 -9.15
N GLU A 145 -0.95 5.42 -9.60
CA GLU A 145 0.33 5.32 -8.93
C GLU A 145 0.78 6.70 -8.47
N ILE A 146 1.15 6.84 -7.20
CA ILE A 146 1.65 8.07 -6.61
C ILE A 146 3.12 7.83 -6.23
N ARG A 147 4.03 8.59 -6.83
CA ARG A 147 5.47 8.53 -6.58
C ARG A 147 5.89 9.71 -5.72
N ALA A 148 6.46 9.43 -4.56
CA ALA A 148 7.01 10.38 -3.62
C ALA A 148 8.52 10.13 -3.49
N ASP A 149 9.25 10.55 -4.52
CA ASP A 149 10.70 10.34 -4.68
C ASP A 149 11.50 11.01 -3.56
N TYR A 150 11.00 12.10 -2.96
CA TYR A 150 11.64 12.81 -1.84
C TYR A 150 11.69 12.00 -0.52
N ILE A 151 10.86 10.96 -0.40
CA ILE A 151 10.84 10.03 0.74
C ILE A 151 10.96 8.57 0.29
N GLY A 152 11.42 8.32 -0.94
CA GLY A 152 11.61 6.96 -1.45
C GLY A 152 10.35 6.11 -1.31
N THR A 153 9.19 6.65 -1.68
CA THR A 153 7.90 5.96 -1.49
C THR A 153 7.12 5.91 -2.79
N THR A 154 6.49 4.77 -3.07
CA THR A 154 5.56 4.60 -4.18
C THR A 154 4.30 3.94 -3.66
N ILE A 155 3.14 4.52 -3.98
CA ILE A 155 1.83 4.01 -3.59
C ILE A 155 1.06 3.64 -4.85
N ALA A 156 0.44 2.47 -4.88
CA ALA A 156 -0.56 2.10 -5.87
C ALA A 156 -1.94 2.03 -5.21
N VAL A 157 -2.91 2.67 -5.84
CA VAL A 157 -4.33 2.57 -5.49
C VAL A 157 -5.07 1.96 -6.67
N ARG A 158 -5.83 0.91 -6.41
CA ARG A 158 -6.60 0.18 -7.43
C ARG A 158 -8.06 0.10 -7.03
N GLN A 159 -8.94 0.12 -8.02
CA GLN A 159 -10.33 -0.29 -7.85
C GLN A 159 -10.58 -1.62 -8.56
N ALA A 160 -11.07 -2.61 -7.81
CA ALA A 160 -11.45 -3.92 -8.30
C ALA A 160 -12.89 -4.21 -7.89
N GLY A 161 -13.86 -4.02 -8.80
CA GLY A 161 -15.28 -4.16 -8.48
C GLY A 161 -15.71 -3.17 -7.37
N PRO A 162 -16.39 -3.64 -6.31
CA PRO A 162 -16.94 -2.78 -5.26
C PRO A 162 -15.95 -2.46 -4.12
N GLN A 163 -14.64 -2.47 -4.38
CA GLN A 163 -13.61 -2.24 -3.37
C GLN A 163 -12.38 -1.50 -3.92
N LEU A 164 -11.68 -0.81 -3.02
CA LEU A 164 -10.38 -0.22 -3.23
C LEU A 164 -9.28 -1.12 -2.64
N SER A 165 -8.13 -1.14 -3.29
CA SER A 165 -6.91 -1.77 -2.78
C SER A 165 -5.80 -0.74 -2.68
N PHE A 166 -4.97 -0.88 -1.66
CA PHE A 166 -3.83 -0.03 -1.38
C PHE A 166 -2.57 -0.88 -1.31
N SER A 167 -1.51 -0.44 -1.98
CA SER A 167 -0.19 -1.06 -1.95
C SER A 167 0.85 0.04 -1.79
N ILE A 168 1.83 -0.14 -0.92
CA ILE A 168 2.91 0.83 -0.70
C ILE A 168 4.27 0.13 -0.71
N ARG A 169 5.23 0.70 -1.44
CA ARG A 169 6.67 0.49 -1.26
C ARG A 169 7.22 1.72 -0.57
N ALA A 170 7.77 1.56 0.62
CA ALA A 170 8.37 2.66 1.38
C ALA A 170 9.81 2.33 1.74
N ALA A 171 10.67 3.35 1.78
CA ALA A 171 12.01 3.20 2.32
C ALA A 171 11.97 2.76 3.79
N GLU A 172 12.92 1.93 4.22
CA GLU A 172 12.92 1.36 5.58
C GLU A 172 12.97 2.43 6.69
N GLU A 173 13.68 3.54 6.49
CA GLU A 173 13.73 4.63 7.47
C GLU A 173 12.40 5.41 7.54
N VAL A 174 11.72 5.57 6.40
CA VAL A 174 10.41 6.23 6.32
C VAL A 174 9.33 5.36 6.94
N ALA A 175 9.33 4.06 6.64
CA ALA A 175 8.36 3.11 7.20
C ALA A 175 8.46 2.97 8.74
N ARG A 176 9.60 3.35 9.34
CA ARG A 176 9.87 3.23 10.78
C ARG A 176 9.94 4.57 11.53
N ALA A 177 9.73 5.69 10.84
CA ALA A 177 9.77 7.03 11.43
C ALA A 177 8.43 7.41 12.07
N PHE A 178 8.07 6.76 13.18
CA PHE A 178 6.85 7.04 13.93
C PHE A 178 7.14 6.99 15.44
N THR A 179 6.32 7.69 16.24
CA THR A 179 6.47 7.75 17.70
C THR A 179 5.63 6.69 18.42
N GLU A 180 5.81 6.53 19.73
CA GLU A 180 5.04 5.57 20.54
C GLU A 180 3.54 5.93 20.59
N GLU A 181 3.17 7.20 20.42
CA GLU A 181 1.78 7.65 20.36
C GLU A 181 1.06 7.21 19.06
N GLN A 182 1.80 6.76 18.05
CA GLN A 182 1.30 6.30 16.76
C GLN A 182 1.28 4.76 16.67
N ASP A 183 0.92 4.09 17.78
CA ASP A 183 1.03 2.62 17.92
C ASP A 183 0.04 1.84 17.05
N LEU A 184 -1.11 2.43 16.73
CA LEU A 184 -2.12 1.81 15.86
C LEU A 184 -1.85 2.11 14.38
N GLN A 185 -1.14 1.21 13.71
CA GLN A 185 -0.90 1.26 12.26
C GLN A 185 -0.96 -0.13 11.64
N LEU A 186 -1.92 -0.37 10.74
CA LEU A 186 -2.14 -1.71 10.17
C LEU A 186 -0.93 -2.21 9.35
N CYS A 187 -0.21 -1.32 8.65
CA CYS A 187 1.01 -1.71 7.91
C CYS A 187 2.18 -2.11 8.81
N VAL A 188 2.19 -1.68 10.08
CA VAL A 188 3.29 -1.96 11.02
C VAL A 188 2.95 -3.14 11.92
N GLY A 189 1.84 -3.05 12.67
CA GLY A 189 1.44 -4.04 13.66
C GLY A 189 0.40 -5.05 13.16
N GLY A 190 -0.15 -4.83 11.97
CA GLY A 190 -1.30 -5.58 11.51
C GLY A 190 -2.56 -5.25 12.32
N CYS A 191 -3.57 -6.10 12.19
CA CYS A 191 -4.85 -5.84 12.83
C CYS A 191 -4.83 -6.23 14.32
N PRO A 192 -5.48 -5.43 15.20
CA PRO A 192 -5.68 -5.80 16.59
C PRO A 192 -6.35 -7.17 16.70
N ARG A 193 -6.03 -7.94 17.74
CA ARG A 193 -6.54 -9.32 17.90
C ARG A 193 -8.07 -9.41 17.83
N SER A 194 -8.78 -8.41 18.36
CA SER A 194 -10.25 -8.34 18.32
C SER A 194 -10.84 -8.08 16.92
N GLN A 195 -10.03 -7.64 15.97
CA GLN A 195 -10.43 -7.40 14.58
C GLN A 195 -9.97 -8.50 13.61
N ARG A 196 -9.22 -9.50 14.07
CA ARG A 196 -8.73 -10.59 13.23
C ARG A 196 -9.84 -11.59 12.94
N ILE A 197 -9.99 -11.96 11.68
CA ILE A 197 -10.93 -12.99 11.22
C ILE A 197 -10.15 -14.29 10.98
N SER A 198 -10.67 -15.41 11.47
CA SER A 198 -10.10 -16.72 11.15
C SER A 198 -10.52 -17.15 9.75
N ARG A 199 -9.55 -17.48 8.90
CA ARG A 199 -9.80 -18.03 7.55
C ARG A 199 -10.52 -19.39 7.60
N SER A 200 -10.37 -20.13 8.70
CA SER A 200 -11.06 -21.40 8.93
C SER A 200 -12.58 -21.26 9.14
N GLN A 201 -13.07 -20.04 9.36
CA GLN A 201 -14.48 -19.73 9.56
C GLN A 201 -15.16 -19.22 8.27
N ALA A 202 -14.55 -19.36 7.09
CA ALA A 202 -15.24 -19.06 5.85
C ALA A 202 -16.52 -19.91 5.75
N CYS A 203 -17.67 -19.28 6.00
CA CYS A 203 -19.00 -19.90 6.14
C CYS A 203 -19.59 -20.36 4.79
N GLY A 204 -18.76 -20.87 3.88
CA GLY A 204 -19.19 -21.44 2.60
C GLY A 204 -19.28 -22.95 2.68
N GLY A 205 -20.38 -23.53 2.20
CA GLY A 205 -20.44 -24.97 1.98
C GLY A 205 -19.30 -25.43 1.06
N ARG A 206 -18.83 -26.67 1.24
CA ARG A 206 -17.67 -27.24 0.50
C ARG A 206 -17.70 -27.00 -1.01
N LEU A 207 -18.89 -27.04 -1.62
CA LEU A 207 -19.09 -26.78 -3.06
C LEU A 207 -18.78 -25.32 -3.46
N ALA A 208 -19.15 -24.34 -2.64
CA ALA A 208 -18.84 -22.94 -2.89
C ALA A 208 -17.33 -22.68 -2.81
N ALA A 209 -16.64 -23.35 -1.87
CA ALA A 209 -15.19 -23.28 -1.74
C ALA A 209 -14.46 -23.90 -2.95
N GLU A 210 -14.94 -25.03 -3.48
CA GLU A 210 -14.36 -25.65 -4.68
C GLU A 210 -14.55 -24.77 -5.93
N ALA A 211 -15.74 -24.17 -6.10
CA ALA A 211 -16.00 -23.23 -7.20
C ALA A 211 -15.13 -21.97 -7.08
N ALA A 212 -15.02 -21.38 -5.89
CA ALA A 212 -14.16 -20.22 -5.65
C ALA A 212 -12.68 -20.53 -5.91
N ARG A 213 -12.20 -21.72 -5.52
CA ARG A 213 -10.84 -22.18 -5.83
C ARG A 213 -10.59 -22.25 -7.33
N ALA A 214 -11.53 -22.79 -8.10
CA ALA A 214 -11.40 -22.85 -9.55
C ALA A 214 -11.27 -21.45 -10.16
N LEU A 215 -12.14 -20.51 -9.78
CA LEU A 215 -12.10 -19.12 -10.24
C LEU A 215 -10.78 -18.42 -9.86
N CYS A 216 -10.36 -18.53 -8.61
CA CYS A 216 -9.13 -17.90 -8.15
C CYS A 216 -7.89 -18.46 -8.86
N LYS A 217 -7.90 -19.75 -9.23
CA LYS A 217 -6.75 -20.42 -9.86
C LYS A 217 -6.48 -19.93 -11.29
N GLU A 218 -7.47 -19.31 -11.94
CA GLU A 218 -7.30 -18.73 -13.28
C GLU A 218 -6.34 -17.53 -13.28
N LEU A 219 -6.38 -16.70 -12.23
CA LEU A 219 -5.53 -15.50 -12.08
C LEU A 219 -4.38 -15.69 -11.09
N LEU A 220 -4.54 -16.59 -10.11
CA LEU A 220 -3.60 -16.84 -9.03
C LEU A 220 -3.24 -18.34 -9.03
N PRO A 221 -2.32 -18.79 -9.91
CA PRO A 221 -2.01 -20.21 -10.07
C PRO A 221 -1.26 -20.81 -8.88
N VAL A 222 -0.61 -19.97 -8.06
CA VAL A 222 0.14 -20.38 -6.87
C VAL A 222 -0.79 -20.33 -5.66
N GLU A 223 -0.92 -21.44 -4.92
CA GLU A 223 -1.81 -21.55 -3.75
C GLU A 223 -1.20 -20.91 -2.48
N ASP A 224 -0.79 -19.65 -2.57
CA ASP A 224 -0.21 -18.85 -1.49
C ASP A 224 -1.28 -18.02 -0.73
N VAL A 225 -0.84 -17.11 0.15
CA VAL A 225 -1.74 -16.19 0.87
C VAL A 225 -2.67 -15.38 -0.03
N TYR A 226 -2.24 -14.96 -1.23
CA TYR A 226 -3.07 -14.18 -2.17
C TYR A 226 -4.17 -15.06 -2.76
N PHE A 227 -3.83 -16.29 -3.17
CA PHE A 227 -4.83 -17.26 -3.62
C PHE A 227 -5.83 -17.61 -2.51
N GLN A 228 -5.35 -17.92 -1.31
CA GLN A 228 -6.22 -18.23 -0.19
C GLN A 228 -7.11 -17.03 0.21
N SER A 229 -6.66 -15.80 -0.05
CA SER A 229 -7.42 -14.57 0.20
C SER A 229 -8.52 -14.39 -0.81
N CYS A 230 -8.19 -14.58 -2.09
CA CYS A 230 -9.18 -14.66 -3.16
C CYS A 230 -10.28 -15.67 -2.85
N VAL A 231 -9.91 -16.89 -2.44
CA VAL A 231 -10.88 -17.94 -2.12
C VAL A 231 -11.77 -17.52 -0.96
N PHE A 232 -11.19 -16.99 0.11
CA PHE A 232 -11.93 -16.49 1.26
C PHE A 232 -12.94 -15.40 0.86
N ASP A 233 -12.49 -14.41 0.11
CA ASP A 233 -13.30 -13.28 -0.32
C ASP A 233 -14.45 -13.70 -1.24
N VAL A 234 -14.18 -14.53 -2.26
CA VAL A 234 -15.20 -15.01 -3.21
C VAL A 234 -16.24 -15.85 -2.48
N VAL A 235 -15.82 -16.71 -1.55
CA VAL A 235 -16.75 -17.51 -0.74
C VAL A 235 -17.62 -16.63 0.15
N THR A 236 -17.05 -15.59 0.76
CA THR A 236 -17.74 -14.78 1.76
C THR A 236 -18.64 -13.71 1.15
N SER A 237 -18.22 -13.12 0.03
CA SER A 237 -18.96 -12.09 -0.68
C SER A 237 -19.93 -12.66 -1.73
N GLY A 238 -19.62 -13.84 -2.29
CA GLY A 238 -20.29 -14.36 -3.48
C GLY A 238 -19.97 -13.58 -4.76
N ASP A 239 -18.99 -12.67 -4.75
CA ASP A 239 -18.63 -11.80 -5.88
C ASP A 239 -17.27 -12.19 -6.46
N ALA A 240 -17.29 -12.60 -7.74
CA ALA A 240 -16.09 -12.97 -8.48
C ALA A 240 -15.11 -11.80 -8.70
N ASN A 241 -15.54 -10.55 -8.56
CA ASN A 241 -14.66 -9.39 -8.70
C ASN A 241 -13.55 -9.35 -7.63
N PHE A 242 -13.72 -10.05 -6.51
CA PHE A 242 -12.66 -10.16 -5.50
C PHE A 242 -11.42 -10.93 -6.01
N THR A 243 -11.55 -11.73 -7.08
CA THR A 243 -10.39 -12.32 -7.77
C THR A 243 -9.42 -11.25 -8.28
N LEU A 244 -9.95 -10.13 -8.77
CA LEU A 244 -9.17 -9.03 -9.32
C LEU A 244 -8.41 -8.25 -8.24
N ALA A 245 -8.95 -8.17 -7.02
CA ALA A 245 -8.29 -7.47 -5.91
C ALA A 245 -7.04 -8.23 -5.44
N ALA A 246 -7.17 -9.54 -5.22
CA ALA A 246 -6.03 -10.38 -4.85
C ALA A 246 -4.99 -10.45 -5.98
N HIS A 247 -5.42 -10.56 -7.24
CA HIS A 247 -4.50 -10.48 -8.38
C HIS A 247 -3.79 -9.13 -8.47
N GLY A 248 -4.51 -8.02 -8.31
CA GLY A 248 -3.93 -6.67 -8.29
C GLY A 248 -2.88 -6.49 -7.19
N ALA A 249 -3.16 -7.00 -5.99
CA ALA A 249 -2.22 -6.97 -4.88
C ALA A 249 -0.96 -7.81 -5.13
N LEU A 250 -1.09 -8.97 -5.79
CA LEU A 250 0.07 -9.78 -6.20
C LEU A 250 0.93 -9.06 -7.24
N GLU A 251 0.30 -8.41 -8.23
CA GLU A 251 1.01 -7.62 -9.24
C GLU A 251 1.77 -6.45 -8.63
N ASP A 252 1.16 -5.73 -7.68
CA ASP A 252 1.84 -4.66 -6.95
C ASP A 252 3.00 -5.21 -6.12
N ALA A 253 2.79 -6.32 -5.39
CA ALA A 253 3.82 -6.96 -4.58
C ALA A 253 5.02 -7.42 -5.44
N ARG A 254 4.79 -7.91 -6.66
CA ARG A 254 5.88 -8.29 -7.58
C ARG A 254 6.80 -7.12 -7.94
N VAL A 255 6.25 -5.90 -8.00
CA VAL A 255 7.01 -4.68 -8.29
C VAL A 255 7.59 -4.05 -7.03
N PHE A 256 6.88 -4.14 -5.90
CA PHE A 256 7.20 -3.41 -4.68
C PHE A 256 8.09 -4.16 -3.70
N LEU A 257 8.12 -5.49 -3.77
CA LEU A 257 8.98 -6.29 -2.90
C LEU A 257 10.44 -6.25 -3.36
N PRO A 258 11.39 -5.99 -2.45
CA PRO A 258 12.82 -6.03 -2.78
C PRO A 258 13.34 -7.47 -2.97
N ASN A 259 12.72 -8.45 -2.31
CA ASN A 259 13.08 -9.87 -2.42
C ASN A 259 11.89 -10.66 -3.01
N ALA A 260 12.07 -11.18 -4.22
CA ALA A 260 11.08 -12.00 -4.90
C ALA A 260 10.76 -13.32 -4.18
N GLU A 261 11.67 -13.85 -3.35
CA GLU A 261 11.42 -15.06 -2.55
C GLU A 261 10.32 -14.84 -1.50
N LYS A 262 10.09 -13.58 -1.10
CA LYS A 262 9.05 -13.18 -0.15
C LYS A 262 7.71 -12.88 -0.82
N LEU A 263 7.62 -13.02 -2.14
CA LEU A 263 6.39 -12.78 -2.88
C LEU A 263 5.31 -13.76 -2.42
N HIS A 264 5.62 -15.05 -2.48
CA HIS A 264 4.71 -16.11 -2.08
C HIS A 264 4.91 -16.47 -0.61
N ILE A 265 3.89 -16.24 0.20
CA ILE A 265 3.85 -16.67 1.60
C ILE A 265 2.90 -17.87 1.67
N PHE A 266 3.39 -18.98 2.21
CA PHE A 266 2.60 -20.20 2.39
C PHE A 266 2.23 -20.32 3.88
N GLN A 267 0.94 -20.43 4.17
CA GLN A 267 0.37 -20.56 5.52
C GLN A 267 -0.54 -21.78 5.59
#